data_AF-X1CKI5-F1
#
_entry.id   AF-X1CKI5-F1
#
_cell.length_a   1.000
_cell.length_b   1.000
_cell.length_c   1.000
_cell.angle_alpha   90.00
_cell.angle_beta   90.00
_cell.angle_gamma   90.00
#
_symmetry.space_group_name_H-M   'P 1'
#
loop_
_entity.id
_entity.type
_entity.pdbx_description
1 polymer ?
#
loop_
_entity_poly.entity_id
_entity_poly.type
_entity_poly.pdbx_seq_one_letter_code
_entity_poly.pdbx_strand_id
1 'polypeptide(L)' 'MVRTKEQYIKDLGKMKSNLYYDGKEIDRLDDLQMDCLNTIGTTFEAFDDPEYKDLVQVKSHLT' A
#
# COMPACT_ATOMS: atom_id res chain seq x y z
N MET A 1 5.49 12.97 -5.78
CA MET A 1 6.40 11.82 -5.60
C MET A 1 5.59 10.61 -5.21
N VAL A 2 6.02 9.41 -5.59
CA VAL A 2 5.39 8.15 -5.19
C VAL A 2 5.61 7.94 -3.68
N ARG A 3 4.64 7.32 -3.00
CA ARG A 3 4.72 7.03 -1.57
C ARG A 3 5.67 5.87 -1.30
N THR A 4 6.29 5.81 -0.12
CA THR A 4 6.91 4.57 0.37
C THR A 4 5.85 3.62 0.92
N LYS A 5 6.21 2.35 1.14
CA LYS A 5 5.32 1.35 1.77
C LYS A 5 4.87 1.79 3.16
N GLU A 6 5.75 2.36 3.96
CA GLU A 6 5.44 2.85 5.31
C GLU A 6 4.44 4.01 5.26
N GLN A 7 4.58 4.90 4.28
CA GLN A 7 3.63 6.00 4.06
C GLN A 7 2.27 5.47 3.63
N TYR A 8 2.24 4.50 2.71
CA TYR A 8 1.02 3.80 2.30
C TYR A 8 0.28 3.19 3.50
N ILE A 9 0.96 2.41 4.34
CA ILE A 9 0.38 1.77 5.53
C ILE A 9 -0.11 2.83 6.52
N LYS A 10 0.71 3.86 6.80
CA LYS A 10 0.34 4.95 7.71
C LYS A 10 -0.90 5.71 7.25
N ASP A 11 -1.07 5.92 5.95
CA ASP A 11 -2.24 6.61 5.42
C ASP A 11 -3.50 5.74 5.48
N LEU A 12 -3.38 4.42 5.29
CA LEU A 12 -4.51 3.49 5.50
C LEU A 12 -5.04 3.54 6.93
N GLY A 13 -4.15 3.62 7.93
CA GLY A 13 -4.54 3.73 9.34
C GLY A 13 -5.32 5.03 9.68
N LYS A 14 -5.31 6.04 8.81
CA LYS A 14 -6.09 7.28 9.00
C LYS A 14 -7.46 7.25 8.32
N MET A 15 -7.71 6.27 7.46
CA MET A 15 -8.97 6.17 6.74
C MET A 15 -10.12 5.80 7.68
N LYS A 16 -11.36 6.08 7.25
CA LYS A 16 -12.55 5.69 8.00
C LYS A 16 -12.51 4.18 8.32
N SER A 17 -12.76 3.84 9.58
CA SER A 17 -12.94 2.46 10.01
C SER A 17 -14.26 1.92 9.43
N ASN A 18 -14.14 0.94 8.54
CA ASN A 18 -15.27 0.37 7.80
C ASN A 18 -14.96 -1.02 7.21
N LEU A 19 -13.99 -1.74 7.78
CA LEU A 19 -13.70 -3.12 7.41
C LEU A 19 -14.40 -4.04 8.40
N TYR A 20 -14.99 -5.11 7.90
CA TYR A 20 -15.69 -6.09 8.70
C TYR A 20 -15.22 -7.50 8.35
N TYR A 21 -14.98 -8.31 9.37
CA TYR A 21 -14.66 -9.73 9.26
C TYR A 21 -15.48 -10.50 10.29
N ASP A 22 -16.17 -11.56 9.84
CA ASP A 22 -17.06 -12.37 10.68
C ASP A 22 -18.09 -11.54 11.48
N GLY A 23 -18.71 -10.56 10.80
CA GLY A 23 -19.72 -9.69 11.38
C GLY A 23 -19.20 -8.65 12.38
N LYS A 24 -17.88 -8.56 12.60
CA LYS A 24 -17.25 -7.59 13.50
C LYS A 24 -16.38 -6.61 12.74
N GLU A 25 -16.36 -5.37 13.21
CA GLU A 25 -15.44 -4.36 12.68
C GLU A 25 -14.00 -4.71 13.06
N ILE A 26 -13.07 -4.53 12.12
CA ILE A 26 -11.63 -4.73 12.34
C ILE A 26 -10.86 -3.46 11.96
N ASP A 27 -9.69 -3.29 12.57
CA ASP A 27 -8.78 -2.21 12.18
C ASP A 27 -8.28 -2.44 10.74
N ARG A 28 -7.97 -1.35 10.02
CA ARG A 28 -7.42 -1.43 8.67
C ARG A 28 -6.02 -2.03 8.62
N LEU A 29 -5.30 -1.96 9.73
CA LEU A 29 -3.98 -2.51 9.98
C LEU A 29 -4.03 -3.73 10.91
N ASP A 30 -5.20 -4.35 11.06
CA ASP A 30 -5.34 -5.61 11.78
C ASP A 30 -4.39 -6.67 11.18
N ASP A 31 -3.81 -7.53 12.02
CA ASP A 31 -2.86 -8.56 11.59
C ASP A 31 -3.43 -9.47 10.49
N LEU A 32 -4.75 -9.69 10.46
CA LEU A 32 -5.44 -10.43 9.40
C LEU A 32 -5.31 -9.79 8.01
N GLN A 33 -5.06 -8.48 7.94
CA GLN A 33 -4.87 -7.74 6.68
C GLN A 33 -3.40 -7.74 6.23
N MET A 34 -2.44 -8.05 7.10
CA MET A 34 -1.04 -7.71 6.87
C MET A 34 -0.45 -8.38 5.63
N ASP A 35 -0.83 -9.62 5.30
CA ASP A 35 -0.37 -10.27 4.06
C ASP A 35 -0.88 -9.55 2.80
N CYS A 36 -2.14 -9.11 2.81
CA CYS A 36 -2.72 -8.32 1.72
C CYS A 36 -2.01 -6.97 1.60
N LEU A 37 -1.81 -6.26 2.72
CA LEU A 37 -1.13 -4.97 2.75
C LEU A 37 0.32 -5.09 2.30
N ASN A 38 1.03 -6.14 2.71
CA ASN A 38 2.40 -6.41 2.30
C ASN A 38 2.48 -6.71 0.81
N THR A 39 1.53 -7.49 0.27
CA THR A 39 1.46 -7.77 -1.17
C THR A 39 1.36 -6.50 -2.00
N ILE A 40 0.49 -5.56 -1.62
CA ILE A 40 0.41 -4.25 -2.30
C ILE A 40 1.66 -3.40 -2.00
N GLY A 41 2.18 -3.48 -0.77
CA GLY A 41 3.40 -2.85 -0.32
C GLY A 41 4.59 -3.10 -1.25
N THR A 42 4.67 -4.30 -1.83
CA THR A 42 5.73 -4.66 -2.78
C THR A 42 5.80 -3.75 -4.00
N THR A 43 4.67 -3.15 -4.43
CA THR A 43 4.66 -2.23 -5.57
C THR A 43 5.35 -0.90 -5.26
N PHE A 44 5.28 -0.45 -4.00
CA PHE A 44 5.99 0.74 -3.54
C PHE A 44 7.47 0.45 -3.34
N GLU A 45 7.81 -0.73 -2.81
CA GLU A 45 9.21 -1.18 -2.67
C GLU A 45 9.88 -1.34 -4.04
N ALA A 46 9.21 -1.99 -4.99
CA ALA A 46 9.71 -2.19 -6.36
C ALA A 46 9.89 -0.86 -7.12
N PHE A 47 9.15 0.19 -6.77
CA PHE A 47 9.33 1.51 -7.37
C PHE A 47 10.74 2.04 -7.12
N ASP A 48 11.31 1.82 -5.94
CA ASP A 48 12.65 2.30 -5.57
C ASP A 48 13.77 1.30 -5.92
N ASP A 49 13.42 0.09 -6.37
CA ASP A 49 14.38 -0.94 -6.77
C ASP A 49 15.00 -0.62 -8.15
N PRO A 50 16.33 -0.44 -8.25
CA PRO A 50 17.00 -0.18 -9.52
C PRO A 50 16.79 -1.28 -10.58
N GLU A 51 16.59 -2.54 -10.16
CA GLU A 51 16.37 -3.68 -11.06
C GLU A 51 15.05 -3.52 -11.84
N TYR A 52 14.01 -3.01 -11.19
CA TYR A 52 12.66 -2.91 -11.76
C TYR A 52 12.31 -1.54 -12.32
N LYS A 53 13.17 -0.54 -12.14
CA LYS A 53 12.93 0.87 -12.44
C LYS A 53 12.28 1.11 -13.81
N ASP A 54 12.85 0.55 -14.88
CA ASP A 54 12.38 0.81 -16.25
C ASP A 54 11.05 0.09 -16.58
N LEU A 55 10.66 -0.88 -15.77
CA LEU A 55 9.39 -1.61 -15.90
C LEU A 55 8.27 -0.93 -15.12
N VAL A 56 8.55 -0.45 -13.91
CA VAL A 56 7.51 0.03 -12.97
C VAL A 56 7.36 1.55 -12.94
N GLN A 57 8.35 2.30 -13.45
CA GLN A 57 8.30 3.75 -13.54
C GLN A 57 7.99 4.21 -14.95
N VAL A 58 7.11 5.22 -15.06
CA VAL A 58 6.85 5.91 -16.32
C VAL A 58 6.63 7.39 -16.05
N LYS A 59 7.10 8.24 -16.97
CA LYS A 59 6.78 9.67 -16.93
C LYS A 59 5.36 9.87 -17.45
N SER A 60 4.50 10.43 -16.61
CA SER A 60 3.16 10.83 -17.02
C SER A 60 3.21 11.96 -18.05
N HIS A 61 2.29 11.93 -19.01
CA HIS A 61 2.10 13.04 -19.96
C HIS A 61 1.22 14.16 -19.37
N LEU A 62 0.60 13.93 -18.21
CA LEU A 62 -0.30 14.87 -17.55
C LEU A 62 0.41 15.76 -16.52
N THR A 63 1.48 15.25 -15.89
CA THR A 63 2.21 15.89 -14.78
C THR A 63 3.66 15.42 -14.76
#